data_AF-A0A7V8ZSG6-F1
#
_entry.id   AF-A0A7V8ZSG6-F1
#
_cell.length_a   1.000
_cell.length_b   1.000
_cell.length_c   1.000
_cell.angle_alpha   90.00
_cell.angle_beta   90.00
_cell.angle_gamma   90.00
#
_symmetry.space_group_name_H-M   'P 1'
#
loop_
_entity.id
_entity.type
_entity.pdbx_description
1 polymer ?
#
loop_
_entity_poly.entity_id
_entity_poly.type
_entity_poly.pdbx_seq_one_letter_code
_entity_poly.pdbx_strand_id
1 'polypeptide(L)'
;EAKFKTFIPKQICDATKSTEVLVCLSSESRAKIDEMVRKAVTGGGTTPMDSKDYGFMYQHGFQDLDGHIWELIYMEPDAINQG
;
A
#
# COMPACT_ATOMS: atom_id res chain seq x y z
N GLU A 1 11.26 16.30 5.63
CA GLU A 1 10.28 16.96 6.54
C GLU A 1 10.22 18.48 6.47
N ALA A 2 11.29 19.24 6.75
CA ALA A 2 11.21 20.72 6.83
C ALA A 2 10.68 21.39 5.55
N LYS A 3 11.12 20.92 4.37
CA LYS A 3 10.58 21.41 3.08
C LYS A 3 9.11 21.05 2.89
N PHE A 4 8.70 19.85 3.30
CA PHE A 4 7.31 19.38 3.20
C PHE A 4 6.36 20.25 4.02
N LYS A 5 6.77 20.71 5.21
CA LYS A 5 6.01 21.68 6.03
C LYS A 5 5.67 22.99 5.29
N THR A 6 6.43 23.35 4.26
CA THR A 6 6.14 24.57 3.47
C THR A 6 5.03 24.37 2.42
N PHE A 7 4.65 23.13 2.13
CA PHE A 7 3.61 22.80 1.13
C PHE A 7 2.24 22.52 1.75
N ILE A 8 2.19 22.22 3.05
CA ILE A 8 0.97 21.78 3.73
C ILE A 8 0.47 22.86 4.72
N PRO A 9 -0.85 23.04 4.85
CA PRO A 9 -1.42 23.99 5.81
C PRO A 9 -1.62 23.39 7.21
N LYS A 10 -1.39 22.08 7.39
CA LYS A 10 -1.60 21.33 8.65
C LYS A 10 -0.28 20.79 9.20
N GLN A 11 -0.30 20.32 10.44
CA GLN A 11 0.83 19.59 11.03
C GLN A 11 1.10 18.29 10.27
N ILE A 12 2.37 17.88 10.19
CA ILE A 12 2.76 16.58 9.63
C ILE A 12 2.24 15.48 10.58
N CYS A 13 1.55 14.48 10.03
CA CYS A 13 1.13 13.29 10.77
C CYS A 13 2.35 12.42 11.14
N ASP A 14 2.38 11.92 12.36
CA ASP A 14 3.32 10.89 12.80
C ASP A 14 2.79 9.51 12.36
N ALA A 15 3.24 9.05 11.20
CA ALA A 15 2.76 7.81 10.57
C ALA A 15 3.09 6.54 11.37
N THR A 16 4.01 6.62 12.34
CA THR A 16 4.30 5.51 13.25
C THR A 16 3.23 5.31 14.32
N LYS A 17 2.36 6.31 14.52
CA LYS A 17 1.29 6.30 15.53
C LYS A 17 -0.11 6.36 14.94
N SER A 18 -0.27 6.99 13.79
CA SER A 18 -1.57 7.24 13.15
C SER A 18 -1.49 7.09 11.64
N THR A 19 -2.54 6.58 11.01
CA THR A 19 -2.66 6.51 9.55
C THR A 19 -3.53 7.66 9.04
N GLU A 20 -2.93 8.73 8.50
CA GLU A 20 -3.70 9.83 7.88
C GLU A 20 -4.21 9.45 6.48
N VAL A 21 -3.44 8.65 5.74
CA VAL A 21 -3.80 8.14 4.42
C VAL A 21 -3.27 6.72 4.24
N LEU A 22 -4.00 5.92 3.47
CA LEU A 22 -3.57 4.64 2.93
C LEU A 22 -3.61 4.77 1.40
N VAL A 23 -2.49 4.48 0.74
CA VAL A 23 -2.39 4.59 -0.72
C VAL A 23 -2.53 3.21 -1.33
N CYS A 24 -3.60 3.00 -2.10
CA CYS A 24 -3.84 1.76 -2.81
C CYS A 24 -3.60 1.95 -4.31
N LEU A 25 -2.73 1.12 -4.90
CA LEU A 25 -2.41 1.14 -6.33
C LEU A 25 -2.89 -0.14 -7.01
N SER A 26 -3.37 -0.01 -8.24
CA SER A 26 -3.63 -1.18 -9.08
C SER A 26 -2.34 -1.83 -9.55
N SER A 27 -2.36 -3.15 -9.66
CA SER A 27 -1.29 -4.00 -10.19
C SER A 27 -1.83 -4.82 -11.35
N GLU A 28 -0.96 -5.19 -12.28
CA GLU A 28 -1.33 -5.96 -13.47
C GLU A 28 -1.49 -7.47 -13.19
N SER A 29 -0.98 -7.97 -12.06
CA SER A 29 -1.13 -9.37 -11.67
C SER A 29 -0.87 -9.60 -10.18
N ARG A 30 -1.36 -10.74 -9.68
CA ARG A 30 -1.09 -11.24 -8.32
C ARG A 30 0.42 -11.38 -8.05
N ALA A 31 1.15 -11.96 -9.00
CA ALA A 31 2.59 -12.15 -8.87
C ALA A 31 3.37 -10.82 -8.76
N LYS A 32 2.94 -9.77 -9.47
CA LYS A 32 3.55 -8.43 -9.34
C LYS A 32 3.29 -7.80 -7.96
N ILE A 33 2.14 -8.10 -7.34
CA ILE A 33 1.86 -7.68 -5.97
C ILE A 33 2.86 -8.33 -5.01
N ASP A 34 2.99 -9.65 -5.07
CA ASP A 34 3.90 -10.40 -4.20
C ASP A 34 5.37 -10.00 -4.42
N GLU A 35 5.77 -9.77 -5.66
CA GLU A 35 7.11 -9.29 -5.99
C GLU A 35 7.38 -7.92 -5.34
N MET A 36 6.44 -6.98 -5.45
CA MET A 36 6.57 -5.64 -4.87
C MET A 36 6.64 -5.70 -3.35
N VAL A 37 5.74 -6.45 -2.71
CA VAL A 37 5.73 -6.59 -1.25
C VAL A 37 7.03 -7.24 -0.78
N ARG A 38 7.50 -8.30 -1.45
CA ARG A 38 8.78 -8.93 -1.12
C ARG A 38 9.95 -7.95 -1.23
N LYS A 39 9.98 -7.09 -2.26
CA LYS A 39 11.00 -6.05 -2.41
C LYS A 39 10.94 -5.03 -1.27
N ALA A 40 9.74 -4.58 -0.91
CA ALA A 40 9.56 -3.64 0.19
C ALA A 40 10.05 -4.22 1.53
N VAL A 41 9.69 -5.47 1.84
CA VAL A 41 10.14 -6.17 3.06
C VAL A 41 11.66 -6.39 3.05
N THR A 42 12.23 -6.81 1.91
CA THR A 42 13.69 -6.95 1.76
C THR A 42 14.40 -5.61 1.96
N GLY A 43 13.75 -4.51 1.60
CA GLY A 43 14.23 -3.14 1.82
C GLY A 43 14.03 -2.60 3.25
N GLY A 44 13.45 -3.40 4.16
CA GLY A 44 13.23 -3.03 5.57
C GLY A 44 11.80 -2.61 5.93
N GLY A 45 10.87 -2.63 4.97
CA GLY A 45 9.44 -2.49 5.26
C GLY A 45 8.86 -3.71 6.00
N THR A 46 7.61 -3.59 6.44
CA THR A 46 6.90 -4.68 7.13
C THR A 46 5.54 -4.96 6.48
N THR A 47 4.93 -6.10 6.77
CA THR A 47 3.58 -6.45 6.34
C THR A 47 2.68 -6.59 7.57
N PRO A 48 2.15 -5.48 8.13
CA PRO A 48 1.33 -5.56 9.34
C PRO A 48 -0.05 -6.19 9.09
N MET A 49 -0.43 -6.34 7.83
CA MET A 49 -1.66 -7.01 7.39
C MET A 49 -1.31 -8.17 6.46
N ASP A 50 -1.97 -9.31 6.66
CA ASP A 50 -1.88 -10.46 5.77
C ASP A 50 -2.45 -10.13 4.38
N SER A 51 -2.01 -10.87 3.36
CA SER A 51 -2.65 -10.80 2.05
C SER A 51 -4.09 -11.31 2.11
N LYS A 52 -4.94 -10.75 1.26
CA LYS A 52 -6.35 -11.09 1.16
C LYS A 52 -6.64 -11.56 -0.25
N ASP A 53 -7.13 -12.79 -0.35
CA ASP A 53 -7.57 -13.39 -1.60
C ASP A 53 -9.09 -13.57 -1.59
N TYR A 54 -9.76 -12.80 -2.43
CA TYR A 54 -11.21 -12.84 -2.59
C TYR A 54 -11.63 -13.66 -3.83
N GLY A 55 -10.70 -14.41 -4.44
CA GLY A 55 -10.93 -15.19 -5.65
C GLY A 55 -10.90 -14.34 -6.93
N PHE A 56 -11.71 -13.29 -7.02
CA PHE A 56 -11.73 -12.36 -8.17
C PHE A 56 -10.85 -11.11 -7.96
N MET A 57 -10.38 -10.91 -6.72
CA MET A 57 -9.51 -9.81 -6.33
C MET A 57 -8.44 -10.32 -5.39
N TYR A 58 -7.20 -9.87 -5.60
CA TYR A 58 -6.08 -10.11 -4.71
C TYR A 58 -5.56 -8.77 -4.18
N GLN A 59 -5.37 -8.69 -2.88
CA GLN A 59 -4.85 -7.52 -2.19
C GLN A 59 -3.70 -7.92 -1.29
N HIS A 60 -2.61 -7.17 -1.35
CA HIS A 60 -1.57 -7.22 -0.33
C HIS A 60 -0.92 -5.85 -0.19
N GLY A 61 -0.15 -5.64 0.86
CA GLY A 61 0.38 -4.32 1.18
C GLY A 61 1.54 -4.41 2.14
N PHE A 62 2.21 -3.27 2.31
CA PHE A 62 3.35 -3.13 3.22
C PHE A 62 3.32 -1.76 3.90
N GLN A 63 3.98 -1.69 5.04
CA GLN A 63 4.35 -0.45 5.70
C GLN A 63 5.80 -0.12 5.32
N ASP A 64 6.04 1.10 4.85
CA ASP A 64 7.39 1.55 4.50
C ASP A 64 8.20 1.99 5.73
N LEU A 65 9.44 2.44 5.50
CA LEU A 65 10.38 2.83 6.56
C LEU A 65 9.92 4.06 7.37
N ASP A 66 9.07 4.90 6.79
CA ASP A 66 8.52 6.11 7.44
C ASP A 66 7.18 5.82 8.15
N GLY A 67 6.66 4.59 8.02
CA GLY A 67 5.43 4.14 8.65
C GLY A 67 4.17 4.30 7.80
N HIS A 68 4.30 4.68 6.53
CA HIS A 68 3.14 4.82 5.64
C HIS A 68 2.66 3.47 5.13
N ILE A 69 1.33 3.32 5.01
CA ILE A 69 0.69 2.09 4.54
C ILE A 69 0.43 2.16 3.04
N TRP A 70 0.96 1.19 2.32
CA TRP A 70 0.76 0.97 0.89
C TRP A 70 -0.03 -0.32 0.68
N GLU A 71 -1.07 -0.24 -0.16
CA GLU A 71 -1.81 -1.40 -0.64
C GLU A 71 -1.67 -1.54 -2.15
N LEU A 72 -1.70 -2.77 -2.62
CA LEU A 72 -1.67 -3.15 -4.01
C LEU A 72 -2.85 -4.08 -4.26
N ILE A 73 -3.63 -3.78 -5.30
CA ILE A 73 -4.79 -4.57 -5.69
C ILE A 73 -4.66 -5.06 -7.12
N TYR A 74 -5.07 -6.30 -7.34
CA TYR A 74 -5.28 -6.87 -8.66
C TYR A 74 -6.73 -7.34 -8.72
N MET A 75 -7.45 -6.94 -9.76
CA MET A 75 -8.78 -7.45 -10.06
C MET A 75 -8.71 -8.25 -11.36
N GLU A 76 -9.34 -9.43 -11.38
CA GLU A 76 -9.51 -10.20 -12.61
C GLU A 76 -10.24 -9.34 -13.66
N PRO A 77 -9.84 -9.35 -14.95
CA PRO A 77 -10.41 -8.48 -15.98
C PRO A 77 -11.95 -8.53 -16.07
N ASP A 78 -12.53 -9.72 -15.89
CA ASP A 78 -13.99 -9.94 -15.95
C ASP A 78 -14.73 -9.36 -14.73
N ALA A 79 -14.03 -9.06 -13.64
CA ALA A 79 -14.58 -8.44 -12.44
C ALA A 79 -14.56 -6.90 -12.50
N ILE A 80 -13.76 -6.29 -13.40
CA ILE A 80 -13.58 -4.83 -13.50
C ILE A 80 -14.87 -4.12 -13.94
N ASN A 81 -15.74 -4.80 -14.68
CA ASN A 81 -16.99 -4.21 -15.20
C ASN A 81 -18.20 -4.34 -14.25
N GLN A 82 -18.00 -4.79 -13.02
CA GLN A 82 -19.08 -5.00 -12.04
C GLN A 82 -19.12 -3.91 -10.94
N GLY A 83 -18.35 -2.83 -11.11
CA GLY A 83 -18.25 -1.70 -10.17
C GLY A 83 -19.01 -0.46 -10.63
#